data_AF-A0A1E2RVK3-F1
#
_entry.id   AF-A0A1E2RVK3-F1
#
_cell.length_a   1.000
_cell.length_b   1.000
_cell.length_c   1.000
_cell.angle_alpha   90.00
_cell.angle_beta   90.00
_cell.angle_gamma   90.00
#
_symmetry.space_group_name_H-M   'P 1'
#
loop_
_entity.id
_entity.type
_entity.pdbx_description
1 polymer ?
#
loop_
_entity_poly.entity_id
_entity_poly.type
_entity_poly.pdbx_seq_one_letter_code
_entity_poly.pdbx_strand_id
1 'polypeptide(L)'
;MNAAQLWDEFRTYPWDSLWQGMLPARYRSENAQLLPEATIAWTALTVVIAIMTFLACLMVGTVYMINQSASAWVNDVVSEVTIELDPVDTPDIEKKMTLVSLFLAKQKGITEVKPLSLQDSADLLEPWLGKSDAIKELPIPRLIAVEIDRSDPPDLNLIGEAIEKNFDGVTLDDHRRWQSEIRGVTRTAAMGGLILLGLVAAATVAVIISATRSAMASNREVIEVLHLIGASDGFIAGEFERHFFGLGLRASLVGAVAACLVFLFLPLFMHLVGGGLVAAAETRRLFGAGSLDFGGYLLCTLVVIVVSGLCMVTSRLGVMRVLRRYDAPIAVRDE
;
A
#
# COMPACT_ATOMS: atom_id res chain seq x y z
N MET A 1 -21.54 -11.39 32.76
CA MET A 1 -21.22 -12.22 31.56
C MET A 1 -19.72 -12.39 31.48
N ASN A 2 -19.26 -13.64 31.46
CA ASN A 2 -17.84 -13.96 31.41
C ASN A 2 -17.36 -14.04 29.95
N ALA A 3 -16.10 -13.69 29.66
CA ALA A 3 -15.55 -13.67 28.30
C ALA A 3 -15.68 -15.02 27.57
N ALA A 4 -15.65 -16.14 28.31
CA ALA A 4 -15.87 -17.48 27.77
C ALA A 4 -17.32 -17.71 27.29
N GLN A 5 -18.32 -17.15 27.97
CA GLN A 5 -19.72 -17.26 27.53
C GLN A 5 -19.99 -16.43 26.28
N LEU A 6 -19.42 -15.22 26.21
CA LEU A 6 -19.49 -14.39 25.01
C LEU A 6 -18.81 -15.06 23.80
N TRP A 7 -17.71 -15.79 24.04
CA TRP A 7 -17.01 -16.52 22.99
C TRP A 7 -17.81 -17.72 22.47
N ASP A 8 -18.44 -18.49 23.37
CA ASP A 8 -19.29 -19.61 22.97
C ASP A 8 -20.57 -19.14 22.26
N GLU A 9 -21.15 -18.03 22.71
CA GLU A 9 -22.31 -17.41 22.07
C GLU A 9 -21.96 -16.88 20.67
N PHE A 10 -20.81 -16.20 20.52
CA PHE A 10 -20.29 -15.75 19.22
C PHE A 10 -20.00 -16.91 18.26
N ARG A 11 -19.48 -18.03 18.79
CA ARG A 11 -19.16 -19.23 18.01
C ARG A 11 -20.41 -19.99 17.54
N THR A 12 -21.47 -19.99 18.36
CA THR A 12 -22.72 -20.71 18.08
C THR A 12 -23.79 -19.83 17.44
N TYR A 13 -23.54 -18.52 17.32
CA TYR A 13 -24.48 -17.58 16.72
C TYR A 13 -24.72 -17.90 15.24
N PRO A 14 -25.99 -17.93 14.78
CA PRO A 14 -26.33 -18.17 13.38
C PRO A 14 -26.05 -16.89 12.56
N TRP A 15 -24.79 -16.71 12.18
CA TRP A 15 -24.27 -15.56 11.40
C TRP A 15 -25.00 -15.35 10.06
N ASP A 16 -25.68 -16.37 9.56
CA ASP A 16 -26.54 -16.34 8.38
C ASP A 16 -27.81 -15.50 8.57
N SER A 17 -28.34 -15.43 9.80
CA SER A 17 -29.55 -14.66 10.12
C SER A 17 -29.36 -13.14 10.09
N LEU A 18 -28.13 -12.66 10.37
CA LEU A 18 -27.78 -11.23 10.37
C LEU A 18 -27.94 -10.60 8.97
N TRP A 19 -27.67 -11.37 7.92
CA TRP A 19 -27.79 -10.90 6.54
C TRP A 19 -29.19 -11.08 5.95
N GLN A 20 -30.01 -11.96 6.54
CA GLN A 20 -31.38 -12.22 6.08
C GLN A 20 -32.34 -11.06 6.33
N GLY A 21 -32.04 -10.17 7.29
CA GLY A 21 -32.85 -8.98 7.59
C GLY A 21 -32.60 -7.78 6.67
N MET A 22 -31.49 -7.75 5.94
CA MET A 22 -31.09 -6.61 5.10
C MET A 22 -31.54 -6.71 3.64
N LEU A 23 -32.03 -7.88 3.20
CA LEU A 23 -32.42 -8.12 1.82
C LEU A 23 -33.95 -8.01 1.62
N PRO A 24 -34.43 -7.28 0.60
CA PRO A 24 -35.85 -7.16 0.32
C PRO A 24 -36.46 -8.52 -0.02
N ALA A 25 -37.69 -8.75 0.45
CA ALA A 25 -38.42 -10.02 0.38
C ALA A 25 -38.54 -10.64 -1.03
N ARG A 26 -38.28 -9.89 -2.09
CA ARG A 26 -38.25 -10.37 -3.49
C ARG A 26 -37.13 -11.38 -3.80
N TYR A 27 -36.15 -11.56 -2.91
CA TYR A 27 -35.11 -12.59 -3.02
C TYR A 27 -35.25 -13.75 -2.03
N ARG A 28 -36.35 -13.80 -1.25
CA ARG A 28 -36.62 -14.91 -0.34
C ARG A 28 -37.15 -16.10 -1.13
N SER A 29 -36.27 -17.01 -1.53
CA SER A 29 -36.70 -18.29 -2.09
C SER A 29 -37.28 -19.16 -0.98
N GLU A 30 -38.61 -19.20 -0.88
CA GLU A 30 -39.31 -20.32 -0.26
C GLU A 30 -39.06 -21.55 -1.13
N ASN A 31 -38.07 -22.35 -0.80
CA ASN A 31 -38.03 -23.77 -1.16
C ASN A 31 -37.12 -24.50 -0.18
N ALA A 32 -37.74 -25.37 0.60
CA ALA A 32 -37.10 -26.27 1.53
C ALA A 32 -36.19 -27.27 0.80
N GLN A 33 -34.97 -27.37 1.30
CA GLN A 33 -34.05 -28.52 1.30
C GLN A 33 -34.43 -29.75 0.45
N LEU A 34 -33.96 -29.78 -0.80
CA LEU A 34 -33.62 -30.99 -1.57
C LEU A 34 -32.43 -30.61 -2.51
N LEU A 35 -31.25 -30.40 -1.89
CA LEU A 35 -29.89 -30.10 -2.40
C LEU A 35 -29.72 -29.58 -3.86
N PRO A 36 -28.99 -28.46 -4.01
CA PRO A 36 -27.81 -28.46 -4.88
C PRO A 36 -26.56 -28.13 -4.07
N GLU A 37 -25.62 -29.07 -3.96
CA GLU A 37 -24.24 -28.82 -3.47
C GLU A 37 -23.56 -27.68 -4.25
N ALA A 38 -23.99 -27.47 -5.50
CA ALA A 38 -23.53 -26.40 -6.36
C ALA A 38 -23.69 -25.00 -5.72
N THR A 39 -24.86 -24.67 -5.15
CA THR A 39 -25.14 -23.30 -4.66
C THR A 39 -24.26 -22.90 -3.46
N ILE A 40 -23.93 -23.87 -2.59
CA ILE A 40 -23.07 -23.64 -1.42
C ILE A 40 -21.62 -23.43 -1.88
N ALA A 41 -21.14 -24.22 -2.85
CA ALA A 41 -19.79 -24.09 -3.40
C ALA A 41 -19.55 -22.73 -4.08
N TRP A 42 -20.54 -22.22 -4.84
CA TRP A 42 -20.46 -20.91 -5.49
C TRP A 42 -20.45 -19.74 -4.49
N THR A 43 -21.24 -19.86 -3.41
CA THR A 43 -21.28 -18.83 -2.35
C THR A 43 -19.96 -18.78 -1.59
N ALA A 44 -19.40 -19.94 -1.22
CA ALA A 44 -18.10 -20.02 -0.58
C ALA A 44 -16.99 -19.42 -1.46
N LEU A 45 -16.97 -19.74 -2.75
CA LEU A 45 -16.02 -19.16 -3.71
C LEU A 45 -16.11 -17.63 -3.77
N THR A 46 -17.33 -17.09 -3.81
CA THR A 46 -17.59 -15.64 -3.85
C THR A 46 -17.02 -14.95 -2.61
N VAL A 47 -17.24 -15.53 -1.43
CA VAL A 47 -16.69 -15.01 -0.16
C VAL A 47 -15.17 -15.04 -0.16
N VAL A 48 -14.55 -16.13 -0.62
CA VAL A 48 -13.09 -16.24 -0.68
C VAL A 48 -12.49 -15.19 -1.62
N ILE A 49 -13.07 -14.99 -2.82
CA ILE A 49 -12.61 -13.96 -3.76
C ILE A 49 -12.77 -12.55 -3.16
N ALA A 50 -13.88 -12.30 -2.46
CA ALA A 50 -14.10 -11.02 -1.78
C ALA A 50 -13.04 -10.75 -0.71
N ILE A 51 -12.72 -11.75 0.13
CA ILE A 51 -11.68 -11.64 1.16
C ILE A 51 -10.29 -11.44 0.52
N MET A 52 -9.95 -12.20 -0.51
CA MET A 52 -8.65 -12.05 -1.19
C MET A 52 -8.51 -10.69 -1.86
N THR A 53 -9.58 -10.17 -2.46
CA THR A 53 -9.60 -8.82 -3.03
C THR A 53 -9.47 -7.77 -1.94
N PHE A 54 -10.19 -7.92 -0.83
CA PHE A 54 -10.07 -7.04 0.33
C PHE A 54 -8.61 -6.97 0.83
N LEU A 55 -7.95 -8.11 1.02
CA LEU A 55 -6.55 -8.17 1.43
C LEU A 55 -5.62 -7.55 0.38
N ALA A 56 -5.86 -7.79 -0.91
CA ALA A 56 -5.10 -7.18 -1.99
C ALA A 56 -5.22 -5.65 -2.00
N CYS A 57 -6.45 -5.12 -1.86
CA CYS A 57 -6.69 -3.68 -1.76
C CYS A 57 -6.05 -3.07 -0.52
N LEU A 58 -6.09 -3.74 0.65
CA LEU A 58 -5.41 -3.28 1.85
C LEU A 58 -3.89 -3.21 1.66
N MET A 59 -3.27 -4.24 1.08
CA MET A 59 -1.83 -4.25 0.84
C MET A 59 -1.42 -3.14 -0.13
N VAL A 60 -2.13 -3.02 -1.25
CA VAL A 60 -1.90 -1.97 -2.24
C VAL A 60 -2.05 -0.59 -1.61
N GLY A 61 -3.15 -0.34 -0.90
CA GLY A 61 -3.41 0.96 -0.27
C GLY A 61 -2.36 1.30 0.79
N THR A 62 -1.94 0.32 1.59
CA THR A 62 -0.91 0.50 2.61
C THR A 62 0.44 0.86 2.00
N VAL A 63 0.89 0.12 0.97
CA VAL A 63 2.14 0.41 0.27
C VAL A 63 2.09 1.79 -0.40
N TYR A 64 0.94 2.14 -0.99
CA TYR A 64 0.74 3.45 -1.60
C TYR A 64 0.85 4.58 -0.57
N MET A 65 0.19 4.45 0.58
CA MET A 65 0.25 5.44 1.66
C MET A 65 1.66 5.58 2.24
N ILE A 66 2.38 4.47 2.45
CA ILE A 66 3.78 4.51 2.92
C ILE A 66 4.66 5.28 1.93
N ASN A 67 4.51 5.02 0.62
CA ASN A 67 5.28 5.73 -0.42
C ASN A 67 4.97 7.22 -0.47
N GLN A 68 3.68 7.61 -0.40
CA GLN A 68 3.29 9.01 -0.35
C GLN A 68 3.86 9.71 0.90
N SER A 69 3.70 9.08 2.06
CA SER A 69 4.15 9.63 3.35
C SER A 69 5.66 9.83 3.36
N ALA A 70 6.41 8.81 2.93
CA ALA A 70 7.87 8.89 2.81
C ALA A 70 8.31 9.99 1.84
N SER A 71 7.63 10.12 0.69
CA SER A 71 7.96 11.10 -0.33
C SER A 71 7.64 12.53 0.11
N ALA A 72 6.47 12.74 0.75
CA ALA A 72 6.08 14.04 1.31
C ALA A 72 7.08 14.51 2.36
N TRP A 73 7.41 13.64 3.31
CA TRP A 73 8.35 13.95 4.37
C TRP A 73 9.80 14.15 3.85
N VAL A 74 10.25 13.36 2.86
CA VAL A 74 11.57 13.59 2.23
C VAL A 74 11.59 14.96 1.54
N ASN A 75 10.54 15.31 0.81
CA ASN A 75 10.48 16.58 0.09
C ASN A 75 10.43 17.80 1.04
N ASP A 76 9.79 17.65 2.21
CA ASP A 76 9.79 18.71 3.22
C ASP A 76 11.20 18.93 3.81
N VAL A 77 11.97 17.87 4.06
CA VAL A 77 13.36 18.00 4.54
C VAL A 77 14.32 18.52 3.45
N VAL A 78 14.09 18.18 2.18
CA VAL A 78 14.97 18.58 1.05
C VAL A 78 15.02 20.11 0.82
N SER A 79 14.06 20.86 1.36
CA SER A 79 14.00 22.32 1.13
C SER A 79 15.02 23.10 1.96
N GLU A 80 15.68 22.45 2.91
CA GLU A 80 16.62 23.06 3.84
C GLU A 80 17.97 22.33 3.75
N VAL A 81 19.01 23.05 3.36
CA VAL A 81 20.39 22.55 3.32
C VAL A 81 21.16 23.23 4.45
N THR A 82 21.98 22.43 5.14
CA THR A 82 22.80 22.93 6.23
C THR A 82 24.25 22.99 5.79
N ILE A 83 24.89 24.11 6.05
CA ILE A 83 26.33 24.26 5.84
C ILE A 83 26.97 24.33 7.21
N GLU A 84 27.96 23.46 7.41
CA GLU A 84 28.67 23.31 8.67
C GLU A 84 30.06 23.91 8.55
N LEU A 85 30.45 24.67 9.56
CA LEU A 85 31.79 25.21 9.71
C LEU A 85 32.42 24.59 10.95
N ASP A 86 33.53 23.87 10.77
CA ASP A 86 34.27 23.27 11.87
C ASP A 86 35.01 24.36 12.67
N PRO A 87 34.81 24.46 14.00
CA PRO A 87 35.48 25.45 14.81
C PRO A 87 37.00 25.26 14.91
N VAL A 88 37.49 24.03 14.73
CA VAL A 88 38.90 23.67 14.92
C VAL A 88 39.73 24.12 13.72
N ASP A 89 39.20 23.95 12.51
CA ASP A 89 39.90 24.26 11.25
C ASP A 89 39.63 25.67 10.73
N THR A 90 38.81 26.46 11.44
CA THR A 90 38.42 27.80 11.01
C THR A 90 38.91 28.90 11.97
N PRO A 91 40.03 29.56 11.66
CA PRO A 91 40.35 30.84 12.30
C PRO A 91 39.34 31.92 11.85
N ASP A 92 38.87 32.76 12.80
CA ASP A 92 37.86 33.81 12.57
C ASP A 92 36.52 33.30 11.95
N ILE A 93 35.91 32.28 12.57
CA ILE A 93 34.61 31.68 12.22
C ILE A 93 33.54 32.69 11.81
N GLU A 94 33.34 33.77 12.57
CA GLU A 94 32.30 34.77 12.29
C GLU A 94 32.50 35.48 10.94
N LYS A 95 33.77 35.81 10.61
CA LYS A 95 34.09 36.43 9.31
C LYS A 95 33.85 35.44 8.18
N LYS A 96 34.25 34.18 8.37
CA LYS A 96 34.08 33.13 7.36
C LYS A 96 32.61 32.79 7.13
N MET A 97 31.81 32.71 8.19
CA MET A 97 30.35 32.54 8.13
C MET A 97 29.69 33.68 7.35
N THR A 98 30.16 34.92 7.52
CA THR A 98 29.70 36.08 6.75
C THR A 98 30.08 35.97 5.26
N LEU A 99 31.30 35.52 4.94
CA LEU A 99 31.74 35.35 3.55
C LEU A 99 31.00 34.21 2.84
N VAL A 100 30.80 33.09 3.53
CA VAL A 100 30.06 31.92 3.02
C VAL A 100 28.59 32.29 2.80
N SER A 101 27.95 32.98 3.75
CA SER A 101 26.55 33.44 3.57
C SER A 101 26.38 34.40 2.40
N LEU A 102 27.31 35.35 2.21
CA LEU A 102 27.31 36.24 1.03
C LEU A 102 27.55 35.51 -0.29
N PHE A 103 28.36 34.45 -0.28
CA PHE A 103 28.58 33.62 -1.45
C PHE A 103 27.30 32.85 -1.83
N LEU A 104 26.63 32.26 -0.84
CA LEU A 104 25.39 31.49 -1.01
C LEU A 104 24.23 32.38 -1.48
N ALA A 105 24.07 33.56 -0.90
CA ALA A 105 23.01 34.49 -1.28
C ALA A 105 23.07 34.94 -2.75
N LYS A 106 24.20 34.71 -3.45
CA LYS A 106 24.37 35.01 -4.88
C LYS A 106 24.12 33.82 -5.79
N GLN A 107 23.92 32.62 -5.25
CA GLN A 107 23.66 31.43 -6.05
C GLN A 107 22.21 31.40 -6.52
N LYS A 108 22.01 30.95 -7.75
CA LYS A 108 20.68 30.78 -8.33
C LYS A 108 19.96 29.62 -7.64
N GLY A 109 18.71 29.81 -7.24
CA GLY A 109 17.89 28.78 -6.57
C GLY A 109 17.99 28.77 -5.04
N ILE A 110 18.73 29.70 -4.44
CA ILE A 110 18.73 29.92 -2.98
C ILE A 110 17.73 31.04 -2.65
N THR A 111 16.79 30.76 -1.77
CA THR A 111 15.71 31.67 -1.34
C THR A 111 16.11 32.46 -0.10
N GLU A 112 16.63 31.77 0.91
CA GLU A 112 17.03 32.38 2.19
C GLU A 112 18.34 31.77 2.69
N VAL A 113 19.18 32.58 3.33
CA VAL A 113 20.42 32.15 3.99
C VAL A 113 20.42 32.71 5.40
N LYS A 114 20.33 31.83 6.39
CA LYS A 114 20.23 32.18 7.80
C LYS A 114 21.42 31.60 8.58
N PRO A 115 22.45 32.41 8.87
CA PRO A 115 23.52 32.00 9.77
C PRO A 115 23.00 31.86 11.20
N LEU A 116 23.24 30.70 11.82
CA LEU A 116 22.83 30.44 13.21
C LEU A 116 23.93 30.90 14.18
N SER A 117 23.51 31.64 15.20
CA SER A 117 24.38 32.01 16.31
C SER A 117 24.61 30.81 17.22
N LEU A 118 25.68 30.86 18.03
CA LEU A 118 25.94 29.84 19.04
C LEU A 118 24.78 29.71 20.05
N GLN A 119 24.06 30.81 20.30
CA GLN A 119 22.87 30.82 21.16
C GLN A 119 21.72 30.05 20.51
N ASP A 120 21.48 30.24 19.21
CA ASP A 120 20.42 29.52 18.49
C ASP A 120 20.68 28.01 18.49
N SER A 121 21.93 27.59 18.26
CA SER A 121 22.32 26.18 18.35
C SER A 121 22.16 25.61 19.76
N ALA A 122 22.47 26.39 20.80
CA ALA A 122 22.28 25.97 22.19
C ALA A 122 20.80 25.82 22.56
N ASP A 123 19.94 26.72 22.07
CA ASP A 123 18.49 26.69 22.30
C ASP A 123 17.86 25.45 21.62
N LEU A 124 18.36 25.02 20.45
CA LEU A 124 17.95 23.78 19.78
C LEU A 124 18.31 22.52 20.58
N LEU A 125 19.37 22.57 21.37
CA LEU A 125 19.85 21.45 22.20
C LEU A 125 19.21 21.40 23.59
N GLU A 126 18.63 22.51 24.05
CA GLU A 126 18.00 22.65 25.36
C GLU A 126 16.95 21.56 25.67
N PRO A 127 16.06 21.15 24.74
CA PRO A 127 15.06 20.10 25.01
C PRO A 127 15.65 18.74 25.35
N TRP A 128 16.89 18.47 24.90
CA TRP A 128 17.57 17.19 25.07
C TRP A 128 18.55 17.20 26.22
N LEU A 129 19.29 18.30 26.39
CA LEU A 129 20.38 18.43 27.35
C LEU A 129 20.03 19.26 28.59
N GLY A 130 18.87 19.91 28.59
CA GLY A 130 18.45 20.86 29.61
C GLY A 130 19.19 22.20 29.53
N LYS A 131 18.79 23.16 30.37
CA LYS A 131 19.49 24.45 30.48
C LYS A 131 20.80 24.26 31.24
N SER A 132 21.93 24.24 30.55
CA SER A 132 23.26 24.24 31.16
C SER A 132 24.20 25.16 30.39
N ASP A 133 24.89 26.04 31.10
CA ASP A 133 25.92 26.91 30.50
C ASP A 133 27.08 26.09 29.88
N ALA A 134 27.24 24.83 30.30
CA ALA A 134 28.20 23.90 29.72
C ALA A 134 27.92 23.60 28.23
N ILE A 135 26.69 23.80 27.73
CA ILE A 135 26.36 23.62 26.30
C ILE A 135 27.10 24.64 25.44
N LYS A 136 27.36 25.85 25.96
CA LYS A 136 28.06 26.92 25.24
C LYS A 136 29.58 26.73 25.17
N GLU A 137 30.12 25.89 26.04
CA GLU A 137 31.56 25.58 26.09
C GLU A 137 31.93 24.38 25.19
N LEU A 138 30.93 23.67 24.66
CA LEU A 138 31.17 22.57 23.72
C LEU A 138 31.66 23.13 22.38
N PRO A 139 32.66 22.49 21.73
CA PRO A 139 33.07 22.82 20.37
C PRO A 139 31.99 22.31 19.40
N ILE A 140 30.89 23.06 19.30
CA ILE A 140 29.81 22.79 18.36
C ILE A 140 30.08 23.46 17.01
N PRO A 141 29.85 22.75 15.89
CA PRO A 141 29.98 23.35 14.57
C PRO A 141 29.01 24.51 14.40
N ARG A 142 29.42 25.50 13.61
CA ARG A 142 28.55 26.63 13.27
C ARG A 142 27.75 26.28 12.03
N LEU A 143 26.45 26.52 12.10
CA LEU A 143 25.50 26.12 11.08
C LEU A 143 25.00 27.34 10.32
N ILE A 144 24.87 27.20 9.01
CA ILE A 144 24.13 28.14 8.16
C ILE A 144 22.98 27.35 7.55
N ALA A 145 21.75 27.70 7.90
CA ALA A 145 20.56 27.15 7.29
C ALA A 145 20.29 27.86 5.96
N VAL A 146 20.10 27.08 4.90
CA VAL A 146 19.89 27.58 3.54
C VAL A 146 18.56 27.03 3.03
N GLU A 147 17.61 27.93 2.75
CA GLU A 147 16.34 27.55 2.13
C GLU A 147 16.45 27.64 0.61
N ILE A 148 15.95 26.60 -0.05
CA ILE A 148 16.06 26.39 -1.49
C ILE A 148 14.72 26.60 -2.18
N ASP A 149 14.75 27.20 -3.38
CA ASP A 149 13.55 27.28 -4.23
C ASP A 149 13.16 25.88 -4.72
N ARG A 150 11.96 25.44 -4.33
CA ARG A 150 11.37 24.15 -4.73
C ARG A 150 11.06 24.07 -6.24
N SER A 151 10.87 25.21 -6.90
CA SER A 151 10.46 25.28 -8.31
C SER A 151 11.63 25.28 -9.27
N ASP A 152 12.77 25.85 -8.86
CA ASP A 152 14.03 25.90 -9.63
C ASP A 152 15.21 25.59 -8.68
N PRO A 153 15.37 24.32 -8.28
CA PRO A 153 16.37 23.93 -7.30
C PRO A 153 17.80 24.13 -7.83
N PRO A 154 18.76 24.57 -6.98
CA PRO A 154 20.16 24.71 -7.31
C PRO A 154 20.83 23.35 -7.48
N ASP A 155 21.92 23.31 -8.25
CA ASP A 155 22.80 22.15 -8.28
C ASP A 155 23.70 22.13 -7.04
N LEU A 156 23.28 21.37 -6.03
CA LEU A 156 23.98 21.25 -4.76
C LEU A 156 25.39 20.66 -4.89
N ASN A 157 25.67 19.85 -5.92
CA ASN A 157 27.02 19.31 -6.11
C ASN A 157 27.98 20.41 -6.56
N LEU A 158 27.54 21.27 -7.49
CA LEU A 158 28.34 22.41 -7.95
C LEU A 158 28.55 23.43 -6.83
N ILE A 159 27.55 23.64 -5.98
CA ILE A 159 27.69 24.51 -4.80
C ILE A 159 28.64 23.87 -3.78
N GLY A 160 28.52 22.58 -3.50
CA GLY A 160 29.41 21.84 -2.60
C GLY A 160 30.87 21.89 -3.06
N GLU A 161 31.14 21.57 -4.32
CA GLU A 161 32.49 21.66 -4.91
C GLU A 161 33.04 23.09 -4.88
N ALA A 162 32.19 24.09 -5.10
CA ALA A 162 32.60 25.49 -5.03
C ALA A 162 32.88 25.93 -3.58
N ILE A 163 32.17 25.40 -2.59
CA ILE A 163 32.43 25.67 -1.17
C ILE A 163 33.75 25.04 -0.76
N GLU A 164 33.95 23.75 -1.00
CA GLU A 164 35.18 23.04 -0.64
C GLU A 164 36.43 23.66 -1.29
N LYS A 165 36.31 24.19 -2.51
CA LYS A 165 37.42 24.84 -3.22
C LYS A 165 37.75 26.24 -2.70
N ASN A 166 36.75 26.99 -2.24
CA ASN A 166 36.92 28.40 -1.85
C ASN A 166 37.04 28.60 -0.34
N PHE A 167 36.56 27.66 0.46
CA PHE A 167 36.50 27.74 1.92
C PHE A 167 36.96 26.42 2.54
N ASP A 168 38.16 26.43 3.13
CA ASP A 168 38.68 25.27 3.86
C ASP A 168 37.84 25.00 5.13
N GLY A 169 37.67 23.75 5.59
CA GLY A 169 36.90 23.44 6.81
C GLY A 169 35.41 23.81 6.79
N VAL A 170 34.81 23.97 5.59
CA VAL A 170 33.36 24.19 5.39
C VAL A 170 32.79 23.02 4.59
N THR A 171 31.78 22.36 5.14
CA THR A 171 31.13 21.20 4.50
C THR A 171 29.66 21.49 4.29
N LEU A 172 29.15 21.06 3.13
CA LEU A 172 27.73 21.14 2.80
C LEU A 172 27.08 19.80 3.11
N ASP A 173 26.10 19.78 4.01
CA ASP A 173 25.27 18.59 4.26
C ASP A 173 23.94 18.71 3.50
N ASP A 174 23.85 17.94 2.42
CA ASP A 174 22.67 17.86 1.57
C ASP A 174 21.65 16.79 2.05
N HIS A 175 21.90 16.14 3.18
CA HIS A 175 21.08 15.08 3.76
C HIS A 175 20.75 13.92 2.79
N ARG A 176 21.40 13.83 1.61
CA ARG A 176 21.01 12.90 0.54
C ARG A 176 21.28 11.45 0.88
N ARG A 177 22.29 11.17 1.70
CA ARG A 177 22.61 9.82 2.14
C ARG A 177 21.43 9.21 2.90
N TRP A 178 20.90 9.93 3.87
CA TRP A 178 19.73 9.49 4.63
C TRP A 178 18.48 9.37 3.76
N GLN A 179 18.27 10.32 2.84
CA GLN A 179 17.18 10.19 1.86
C GLN A 179 17.32 8.94 1.01
N SER A 180 18.54 8.58 0.59
CA SER A 180 18.80 7.38 -0.20
C SER A 180 18.48 6.11 0.59
N GLU A 181 18.79 6.09 1.88
CA GLU A 181 18.47 4.99 2.79
C GLU A 181 16.96 4.85 2.99
N ILE A 182 16.23 5.96 3.19
CA ILE A 182 14.77 5.96 3.34
C ILE A 182 14.06 5.56 2.05
N ARG A 183 14.53 6.04 0.89
CA ARG A 183 14.06 5.53 -0.41
C ARG A 183 14.34 4.04 -0.57
N GLY A 184 15.47 3.55 -0.05
CA GLY A 184 15.81 2.13 0.03
C GLY A 184 14.78 1.33 0.83
N VAL A 185 14.46 1.77 2.05
CA VAL A 185 13.46 1.15 2.94
C VAL A 185 12.06 1.17 2.31
N THR A 186 11.68 2.28 1.69
CA THR A 186 10.38 2.41 1.03
C THR A 186 10.28 1.46 -0.17
N ARG A 187 11.35 1.31 -0.94
CA ARG A 187 11.43 0.39 -2.08
C ARG A 187 11.38 -1.08 -1.65
N THR A 188 12.07 -1.46 -0.57
CA THR A 188 12.00 -2.82 -0.04
C THR A 188 10.62 -3.14 0.50
N ALA A 189 9.95 -2.19 1.17
CA ALA A 189 8.56 -2.33 1.59
C ALA A 189 7.61 -2.52 0.39
N ALA A 190 7.78 -1.72 -0.67
CA ALA A 190 7.00 -1.87 -1.91
C ALA A 190 7.22 -3.24 -2.57
N MET A 191 8.46 -3.73 -2.58
CA MET A 191 8.80 -5.05 -3.12
C MET A 191 8.19 -6.17 -2.28
N GLY A 192 8.20 -6.05 -0.96
CA GLY A 192 7.50 -6.96 -0.04
C GLY A 192 5.98 -7.00 -0.32
N GLY A 193 5.37 -5.84 -0.52
CA GLY A 193 3.97 -5.73 -0.92
C GLY A 193 3.67 -6.41 -2.27
N LEU A 194 4.54 -6.25 -3.26
CA LEU A 194 4.39 -6.91 -4.57
C LEU A 194 4.51 -8.44 -4.46
N ILE A 195 5.44 -8.94 -3.64
CA ILE A 195 5.59 -10.38 -3.38
C ILE A 195 4.33 -10.95 -2.73
N LEU A 196 3.79 -10.27 -1.72
CA LEU A 196 2.56 -10.69 -1.05
C LEU A 196 1.34 -10.63 -1.98
N LEU A 197 1.25 -9.62 -2.84
CA LEU A 197 0.21 -9.56 -3.88
C LEU A 197 0.34 -10.72 -4.88
N GLY A 198 1.56 -11.06 -5.28
CA GLY A 198 1.84 -12.23 -6.10
C GLY A 198 1.38 -13.53 -5.42
N LEU A 199 1.59 -13.67 -4.12
CA LEU A 199 1.14 -14.82 -3.33
C LEU A 199 -0.40 -14.90 -3.27
N VAL A 200 -1.08 -13.77 -3.02
CA VAL A 200 -2.54 -13.70 -3.01
C VAL A 200 -3.12 -14.02 -4.39
N ALA A 201 -2.50 -13.52 -5.47
CA ALA A 201 -2.90 -13.85 -6.83
C ALA A 201 -2.73 -15.36 -7.12
N ALA A 202 -1.60 -15.95 -6.73
CA ALA A 202 -1.35 -17.39 -6.89
C ALA A 202 -2.36 -18.24 -6.10
N ALA A 203 -2.66 -17.86 -4.85
CA ALA A 203 -3.67 -18.52 -4.03
C ALA A 203 -5.07 -18.41 -4.67
N THR A 204 -5.43 -17.23 -5.18
CA THR A 204 -6.70 -16.99 -5.87
C THR A 204 -6.83 -17.88 -7.11
N VAL A 205 -5.78 -17.99 -7.93
CA VAL A 205 -5.73 -18.89 -9.09
C VAL A 205 -5.93 -20.34 -8.67
N ALA A 206 -5.25 -20.81 -7.63
CA ALA A 206 -5.39 -22.19 -7.14
C ALA A 206 -6.82 -22.50 -6.68
N VAL A 207 -7.44 -21.58 -5.94
CA VAL A 207 -8.84 -21.69 -5.52
C VAL A 207 -9.79 -21.76 -6.71
N ILE A 208 -9.61 -20.88 -7.71
CA ILE A 208 -10.46 -20.87 -8.91
C ILE A 208 -10.30 -22.16 -9.71
N ILE A 209 -9.07 -22.68 -9.86
CA ILE A 209 -8.84 -23.96 -10.54
C ILE A 209 -9.54 -25.09 -9.79
N SER A 210 -9.43 -25.14 -8.46
CA SER A 210 -10.11 -26.13 -7.63
C SER A 210 -11.62 -26.06 -7.78
N ALA A 211 -12.18 -24.85 -7.70
CA ALA A 211 -13.61 -24.60 -7.86
C ALA A 211 -14.12 -24.97 -9.26
N THR A 212 -13.38 -24.61 -10.30
CA THR A 212 -13.73 -24.95 -11.70
C THR A 212 -13.75 -26.46 -11.89
N ARG A 213 -12.74 -27.17 -11.36
CA ARG A 213 -12.69 -28.64 -11.42
C ARG A 213 -13.85 -29.28 -10.67
N SER A 214 -14.18 -28.77 -9.48
CA SER A 214 -15.31 -29.25 -8.68
C SER A 214 -16.65 -29.02 -9.40
N ALA A 215 -16.85 -27.84 -10.00
CA ALA A 215 -18.03 -27.51 -10.78
C ALA A 215 -18.20 -28.43 -12.01
N MET A 216 -17.12 -28.69 -12.74
CA MET A 216 -17.12 -29.61 -13.89
C MET A 216 -17.43 -31.05 -13.48
N ALA A 217 -16.86 -31.51 -12.36
CA ALA A 217 -17.11 -32.86 -11.85
C ALA A 217 -18.57 -33.06 -11.42
N SER A 218 -19.15 -32.06 -10.75
CA SER A 218 -20.55 -32.09 -10.31
C SER A 218 -21.56 -32.04 -11.47
N ASN A 219 -21.22 -31.37 -12.58
CA ASN A 219 -22.10 -31.19 -13.73
C ASN A 219 -21.76 -32.09 -14.93
N ARG A 220 -21.01 -33.19 -14.70
CA ARG A 220 -20.53 -34.07 -15.79
C ARG A 220 -21.66 -34.58 -16.69
N GLU A 221 -22.79 -35.00 -16.11
CA GLU A 221 -23.93 -35.55 -16.85
C GLU A 221 -24.56 -34.50 -17.79
N VAL A 222 -24.74 -33.27 -17.30
CA VAL A 222 -25.25 -32.15 -18.11
C VAL A 222 -24.32 -31.82 -19.27
N ILE A 223 -23.01 -31.83 -19.01
CA ILE A 223 -21.98 -31.57 -20.02
C ILE A 223 -21.96 -32.66 -21.08
N GLU A 224 -22.09 -33.92 -20.69
CA GLU A 224 -22.12 -35.08 -21.61
C GLU A 224 -23.32 -35.00 -22.57
N VAL A 225 -24.51 -34.69 -22.06
CA VAL A 225 -25.70 -34.47 -22.91
C VAL A 225 -25.51 -33.29 -23.86
N LEU A 226 -24.93 -32.19 -23.39
CA LEU A 226 -24.67 -31.01 -24.22
C LEU A 226 -23.64 -31.31 -25.33
N HIS A 227 -22.65 -32.14 -25.02
CA HIS A 227 -21.66 -32.61 -25.99
C HIS A 227 -22.29 -33.53 -27.04
N LEU A 228 -23.22 -34.41 -26.64
CA LEU A 228 -23.98 -35.27 -27.59
C LEU A 228 -24.85 -34.46 -28.56
N ILE A 229 -25.32 -33.28 -28.16
CA ILE A 229 -26.10 -32.36 -29.01
C ILE A 229 -25.16 -31.51 -29.91
N GLY A 230 -23.83 -31.65 -29.78
CA GLY A 230 -22.84 -31.03 -30.66
C GLY A 230 -22.34 -29.66 -30.19
N ALA A 231 -22.44 -29.33 -28.90
CA ALA A 231 -21.86 -28.11 -28.38
C ALA A 231 -20.32 -28.15 -28.47
N SER A 232 -19.73 -27.07 -28.98
CA SER A 232 -18.28 -26.93 -29.03
C SER A 232 -17.70 -26.63 -27.65
N ASP A 233 -16.50 -27.15 -27.36
CA ASP A 233 -15.77 -26.85 -26.11
C ASP A 233 -15.59 -25.35 -25.85
N GLY A 234 -15.45 -24.57 -26.92
CA GLY A 234 -15.37 -23.11 -26.85
C GLY A 234 -16.66 -22.46 -26.36
N PHE A 235 -17.83 -23.03 -26.69
CA PHE A 235 -19.12 -22.58 -26.18
C PHE A 235 -19.24 -22.84 -24.68
N ILE A 236 -18.87 -24.05 -24.23
CA ILE A 236 -18.87 -24.41 -22.81
C ILE A 236 -17.90 -23.51 -22.03
N ALA A 237 -16.66 -23.37 -22.51
CA ALA A 237 -15.66 -22.52 -21.86
C ALA A 237 -16.10 -21.04 -21.80
N GLY A 238 -16.77 -20.53 -22.83
CA GLY A 238 -17.28 -19.15 -22.87
C GLY A 238 -18.38 -18.88 -21.84
N GLU A 239 -19.24 -19.86 -21.56
CA GLU A 239 -20.29 -19.71 -20.56
C GLU A 239 -19.71 -19.66 -19.13
N PHE A 240 -18.75 -20.55 -18.84
CA PHE A 240 -18.00 -20.50 -17.59
C PHE A 240 -17.17 -19.21 -17.44
N GLU A 241 -16.57 -18.72 -18.52
CA GLU A 241 -15.81 -17.48 -18.54
C GLU A 241 -16.68 -16.27 -18.11
N ARG A 242 -17.84 -16.10 -18.73
CA ARG A 242 -18.78 -15.01 -18.40
C ARG A 242 -19.32 -15.12 -16.99
N HIS A 243 -19.63 -16.34 -16.54
CA HIS A 243 -20.11 -16.57 -15.18
C HIS A 243 -19.05 -16.19 -14.13
N PHE A 244 -17.82 -16.67 -14.27
CA PHE A 244 -16.73 -16.36 -13.34
C PHE A 244 -16.29 -14.91 -13.40
N PHE A 245 -16.37 -14.25 -14.56
CA PHE A 245 -16.14 -12.81 -14.67
C PHE A 245 -17.17 -12.01 -13.86
N GLY A 246 -18.46 -12.31 -14.01
CA GLY A 246 -19.53 -11.63 -13.26
C GLY A 246 -19.44 -11.89 -11.75
N LEU A 247 -19.11 -13.12 -11.35
CA LEU A 247 -18.91 -13.49 -9.96
C LEU A 247 -17.68 -12.80 -9.36
N GLY A 248 -16.56 -12.83 -10.09
CA GLY A 248 -15.33 -12.15 -9.72
C GLY A 248 -15.52 -10.64 -9.57
N LEU A 249 -16.25 -10.00 -10.49
CA LEU A 249 -16.52 -8.56 -10.44
C LEU A 249 -17.35 -8.18 -9.20
N ARG A 250 -18.42 -8.91 -8.90
CA ARG A 250 -19.26 -8.62 -7.72
C ARG A 250 -18.50 -8.86 -6.42
N ALA A 251 -17.79 -9.99 -6.31
CA ALA A 251 -17.01 -10.34 -5.14
C ALA A 251 -15.88 -9.33 -4.89
N SER A 252 -15.12 -9.00 -5.94
CA SER A 252 -14.01 -8.04 -5.84
C SER A 252 -14.49 -6.64 -5.53
N LEU A 253 -15.65 -6.21 -6.06
CA LEU A 253 -16.25 -4.93 -5.69
C LEU A 253 -16.61 -4.89 -4.20
N VAL A 254 -17.22 -5.93 -3.65
CA VAL A 254 -17.52 -6.01 -2.21
C VAL A 254 -16.23 -5.93 -1.38
N GLY A 255 -15.20 -6.69 -1.76
CA GLY A 255 -13.89 -6.65 -1.08
C GLY A 255 -13.22 -5.28 -1.15
N ALA A 256 -13.26 -4.63 -2.32
CA ALA A 256 -12.69 -3.29 -2.52
C ALA A 256 -13.45 -2.23 -1.73
N VAL A 257 -14.79 -2.28 -1.69
CA VAL A 257 -15.61 -1.38 -0.88
C VAL A 257 -15.30 -1.56 0.61
N ALA A 258 -15.21 -2.81 1.08
CA ALA A 258 -14.81 -3.08 2.46
C ALA A 258 -13.43 -2.51 2.80
N ALA A 259 -12.46 -2.63 1.88
CA ALA A 259 -11.13 -2.05 2.07
C ALA A 259 -11.18 -0.50 2.09
N CYS A 260 -11.96 0.10 1.20
CA CYS A 260 -12.18 1.55 1.17
C CYS A 260 -12.81 2.05 2.48
N LEU A 261 -13.76 1.31 3.07
CA LEU A 261 -14.33 1.63 4.37
C LEU A 261 -13.28 1.56 5.48
N VAL A 262 -12.41 0.54 5.48
CA VAL A 262 -11.30 0.46 6.45
C VAL A 262 -10.41 1.70 6.37
N PHE A 263 -9.99 2.11 5.17
CA PHE A 263 -9.18 3.32 5.00
C PHE A 263 -9.93 4.60 5.37
N LEU A 264 -11.24 4.66 5.11
CA LEU A 264 -12.08 5.81 5.47
C LEU A 264 -12.23 5.97 6.99
N PHE A 265 -12.38 4.86 7.71
CA PHE A 265 -12.53 4.87 9.18
C PHE A 265 -11.20 4.82 9.95
N LEU A 266 -10.08 4.62 9.26
CA LEU A 266 -8.75 4.52 9.87
C LEU A 266 -8.41 5.74 10.75
N PRO A 267 -8.65 7.01 10.34
CA PRO A 267 -8.37 8.17 11.18
C PRO A 267 -9.21 8.20 12.46
N LEU A 268 -10.48 7.78 12.37
CA LEU A 268 -11.39 7.72 13.52
C LEU A 268 -10.91 6.64 14.51
N PHE A 269 -10.50 5.48 14.00
CA PHE A 269 -9.99 4.40 14.82
C PHE A 269 -8.69 4.80 15.56
N MET A 270 -7.77 5.47 14.86
CA MET A 270 -6.54 5.99 15.49
C MET A 270 -6.82 7.02 16.58
N HIS A 271 -7.86 7.85 16.40
CA HIS A 271 -8.27 8.81 17.41
C HIS A 271 -8.83 8.13 18.67
N LEU A 272 -9.64 7.07 18.52
CA LEU A 272 -10.24 6.33 19.65
C LEU A 272 -9.21 5.52 20.46
N VAL A 273 -8.18 4.99 19.82
CA VAL A 273 -7.22 4.06 20.46
C VAL A 273 -6.13 4.79 21.28
N GLY A 274 -6.07 6.13 21.25
CA GLY A 274 -5.21 6.91 22.17
C GLY A 274 -4.45 8.07 21.53
N GLY A 275 -4.66 8.36 20.25
CA GLY A 275 -4.12 9.56 19.60
C GLY A 275 -4.96 10.80 19.94
N GLY A 276 -4.61 11.52 21.01
CA GLY A 276 -5.19 12.84 21.30
C GLY A 276 -5.07 13.83 20.13
N LEU A 277 -5.70 15.01 20.24
CA LEU A 277 -5.75 16.04 19.18
C LEU A 277 -4.39 16.43 18.57
N VAL A 278 -3.28 16.26 19.30
CA VAL A 278 -1.90 16.48 18.82
C VAL A 278 -1.48 15.41 17.80
N ALA A 279 -1.86 14.15 18.04
CA ALA A 279 -1.67 13.07 17.07
C ALA A 279 -2.48 13.34 15.81
N ALA A 280 -3.67 13.93 15.84
CA ALA A 280 -4.41 14.22 14.61
C ALA A 280 -3.70 15.24 13.70
N ALA A 281 -3.02 16.24 14.28
CA ALA A 281 -2.24 17.22 13.54
C ALA A 281 -0.90 16.65 13.03
N GLU A 282 -0.20 15.85 13.84
CA GLU A 282 1.03 15.15 13.44
C GLU A 282 0.77 14.00 12.47
N THR A 283 -0.31 13.25 12.65
CA THR A 283 -0.77 12.20 11.71
C THR A 283 -1.18 12.82 10.38
N ARG A 284 -1.79 14.01 10.39
CA ARG A 284 -2.07 14.77 9.17
C ARG A 284 -0.80 15.23 8.45
N ARG A 285 0.25 15.57 9.20
CA ARG A 285 1.57 15.94 8.66
C ARG A 285 2.37 14.73 8.18
N LEU A 286 2.30 13.60 8.89
CA LEU A 286 3.06 12.38 8.60
C LEU A 286 2.39 11.49 7.54
N PHE A 287 1.06 11.45 7.47
CA PHE A 287 0.31 10.54 6.60
C PHE A 287 -0.61 11.26 5.59
N GLY A 288 -0.46 12.58 5.41
CA GLY A 288 -1.39 13.40 4.63
C GLY A 288 -2.80 13.40 5.26
N ALA A 289 -3.85 13.66 4.49
CA ALA A 289 -5.23 13.70 5.00
C ALA A 289 -5.76 12.32 5.47
N GLY A 290 -4.95 11.40 6.00
CA GLY A 290 -5.36 10.14 6.64
C GLY A 290 -6.25 9.23 5.78
N SER A 291 -6.36 9.52 4.48
CA SER A 291 -7.31 8.93 3.56
C SER A 291 -6.60 8.70 2.23
N LEU A 292 -7.05 7.67 1.51
CA LEU A 292 -6.59 7.41 0.15
C LEU A 292 -6.93 8.63 -0.71
N ASP A 293 -5.93 9.21 -1.36
CA ASP A 293 -6.17 10.18 -2.42
C ASP A 293 -6.84 9.49 -3.62
N PHE A 294 -7.31 10.27 -4.60
CA PHE A 294 -7.92 9.77 -5.83
C PHE A 294 -7.06 8.68 -6.50
N GLY A 295 -5.74 8.84 -6.50
CA GLY A 295 -4.81 7.84 -7.03
C GLY A 295 -4.86 6.49 -6.30
N GLY A 296 -5.09 6.51 -4.98
CA GLY A 296 -5.24 5.31 -4.17
C GLY A 296 -6.53 4.54 -4.49
N TYR A 297 -7.66 5.26 -4.61
CA TYR A 297 -8.94 4.65 -5.02
C TYR A 297 -8.90 4.10 -6.46
N LEU A 298 -8.17 4.77 -7.35
CA LEU A 298 -7.93 4.28 -8.70
C LEU A 298 -7.14 2.96 -8.68
N LEU A 299 -6.16 2.81 -7.79
CA LEU A 299 -5.42 1.56 -7.59
C LEU A 299 -6.31 0.43 -7.05
N CYS A 300 -7.23 0.71 -6.12
CA CYS A 300 -8.23 -0.28 -5.69
C CYS A 300 -9.13 -0.72 -6.86
N THR A 301 -9.55 0.22 -7.71
CA THR A 301 -10.34 -0.09 -8.91
C THR A 301 -9.54 -0.94 -9.91
N LEU A 302 -8.25 -0.66 -10.08
CA LEU A 302 -7.36 -1.48 -10.88
C LEU A 302 -7.27 -2.91 -10.34
N VAL A 303 -7.17 -3.09 -9.03
CA VAL A 303 -7.17 -4.42 -8.39
C VAL A 303 -8.47 -5.18 -8.70
N VAL A 304 -9.64 -4.53 -8.64
CA VAL A 304 -10.93 -5.13 -9.02
C VAL A 304 -10.92 -5.63 -10.46
N ILE A 305 -10.42 -4.83 -11.39
CA ILE A 305 -10.32 -5.20 -12.81
C ILE A 305 -9.36 -6.39 -12.99
N VAL A 306 -8.19 -6.34 -12.34
CA VAL A 306 -7.17 -7.39 -12.42
C VAL A 306 -7.70 -8.71 -11.85
N VAL A 307 -8.32 -8.70 -10.67
CA VAL A 307 -8.89 -9.91 -10.06
C VAL A 307 -10.04 -10.48 -10.91
N SER A 308 -10.90 -9.62 -11.45
CA SER A 308 -11.99 -10.05 -12.33
C SER A 308 -11.47 -10.68 -13.62
N GLY A 309 -10.46 -10.06 -14.24
CA GLY A 309 -9.77 -10.62 -15.41
C GLY A 309 -9.05 -11.93 -15.08
N LEU A 310 -8.43 -12.04 -13.91
CA LEU A 310 -7.79 -13.26 -13.44
C LEU A 310 -8.80 -14.40 -13.26
N CYS A 311 -10.01 -14.10 -12.74
CA CYS A 311 -11.10 -15.06 -12.65
C CYS A 311 -11.54 -15.56 -14.02
N MET A 312 -11.74 -14.64 -14.96
CA MET A 312 -12.12 -14.93 -16.34
C MET A 312 -11.10 -15.85 -17.04
N VAL A 313 -9.82 -15.45 -17.03
CA VAL A 313 -8.74 -16.17 -17.72
C VAL A 313 -8.49 -17.54 -17.06
N THR A 314 -8.46 -17.59 -15.73
CA THR A 314 -8.18 -18.83 -15.00
C THR A 314 -9.30 -19.85 -15.18
N SER A 315 -10.56 -19.42 -15.16
CA SER A 315 -11.71 -20.30 -15.42
C SER A 315 -11.63 -20.90 -16.82
N ARG A 316 -11.44 -20.07 -17.85
CA ARG A 316 -11.32 -20.54 -19.24
C ARG A 316 -10.19 -21.54 -19.42
N LEU A 317 -8.99 -21.24 -18.91
CA LEU A 317 -7.84 -22.14 -18.98
C LEU A 317 -8.07 -23.43 -18.18
N GLY A 318 -8.77 -23.34 -17.04
CA GLY A 318 -9.17 -24.48 -16.23
C GLY A 318 -10.08 -25.43 -17.00
N VAL A 319 -11.17 -24.91 -17.58
CA VAL A 319 -12.13 -25.68 -18.38
C VAL A 319 -11.47 -26.31 -19.60
N MET A 320 -10.73 -25.53 -20.40
CA MET A 320 -10.04 -26.07 -21.59
C MET A 320 -9.04 -27.18 -21.25
N ARG A 321 -8.34 -27.10 -20.11
CA ARG A 321 -7.44 -28.18 -19.68
C ARG A 321 -8.19 -29.43 -19.24
N VAL A 322 -9.37 -29.29 -18.66
CA VAL A 322 -10.22 -30.41 -18.24
C VAL A 322 -10.83 -31.10 -19.45
N LEU A 323 -11.39 -30.35 -20.41
CA LEU A 323 -11.98 -30.90 -21.64
C LEU A 323 -10.95 -31.65 -22.50
N ARG A 324 -9.74 -31.09 -22.67
CA ARG A 324 -8.63 -31.80 -23.36
C ARG A 324 -8.26 -33.16 -22.76
N ARG A 325 -8.56 -33.41 -21.47
CA ARG A 325 -8.33 -34.72 -20.85
C ARG A 325 -9.44 -35.72 -21.18
N TYR A 326 -10.64 -35.26 -21.50
CA TYR A 326 -11.75 -36.11 -21.93
C TYR A 326 -11.62 -36.51 -23.41
N ASP A 327 -11.05 -35.64 -24.25
CA ASP A 327 -10.79 -35.93 -25.67
C ASP A 327 -9.50 -36.73 -25.93
N ALA A 328 -8.69 -36.99 -24.90
CA ALA A 328 -7.53 -37.85 -25.04
C ALA A 328 -8.04 -39.27 -25.37
N PRO A 329 -7.67 -39.85 -26.53
CA PRO A 329 -8.20 -41.13 -26.94
C PRO A 329 -7.92 -42.17 -25.87
N ILE A 330 -8.94 -42.97 -25.55
CA ILE A 330 -8.84 -44.20 -24.76
C ILE A 330 -8.03 -45.20 -25.59
N ALA A 331 -6.73 -44.93 -25.75
CA ALA A 331 -5.81 -45.82 -26.41
C ALA A 331 -5.37 -46.85 -25.37
N VAL A 332 -5.96 -48.03 -25.50
CA VAL A 332 -5.44 -49.33 -25.04
C VAL A 332 -5.27 -49.45 -23.52
N ARG A 333 -6.35 -49.85 -22.86
CA ARG A 333 -6.23 -50.60 -21.60
C ARG A 333 -7.21 -51.76 -21.56
N ASP A 334 -7.16 -52.55 -22.63
CA ASP A 334 -7.59 -53.94 -22.66
C ASP A 334 -6.45 -54.73 -23.30
N GLU A 335 -5.60 -55.30 -22.45
CA GLU A 335 -4.91 -56.62 -22.57
C GLU A 335 -3.97 -56.81 -21.37
#